data_AF-A0A7V1ZHE0-F1
#
_entry.id   AF-A0A7V1ZHE0-F1
#
_cell.length_a   1.000
_cell.length_b   1.000
_cell.length_c   1.000
_cell.angle_alpha   90.00
_cell.angle_beta   90.00
_cell.angle_gamma   90.00
#
_symmetry.space_group_name_H-M   'P 1'
#
loop_
_entity.id
_entity.type
_entity.pdbx_description
1 polymer ?
#
loop_
_entity_poly.entity_id
_entity_poly.type
_entity_poly.pdbx_seq_one_letter_code
_entity_poly.pdbx_strand_id
1 'polypeptide(L)'
;NSNIWRIKLVAWTHDPAEKALILMRGPDPHEEAVKDLRQVLHLDDVPQKELELAIRADHWASALDRPQHPQELGHWPPEVHFWKEPELVHPLAGDRYRLSELWEDSREWIELTTFVHLLKLLNEVHPNHEEPLSDEKAFLALWRLAPEKGPTQLKLGHLWRLLPADSRVPDHSIWEHLALTSAIATSFATGDVPALLHVSLGPVQSFIEQARTLSDLWAGSHLLSYLAWHAIKPIAEAFGPDVVIYPSLWGVPLVDVWLQNEKGIPLELPWWEMQSDANPLFRAALPNVFVALVPEKEGNAVLQRVQASVAKALDEIVQAMVQRLLEDAGEPLSEEKTDYLAVQVKEHLEGFPELKYALVPFSPLTDGGDSIKPEGYQRLKELIGKFRESQEGKPSSFLDHPFWKVLEDKLEKKDSRSPGEWAISDTNTAFSVRYQPNPGSLYPALRELADDYLAMAKSVRDFNPQVHEGFRCDLCGERQWLSLPEEEHTRGVPPGRRRSANKTIWLRLEDKPIWGRKGEHLCGRCALKRFWPAYFAEQVTRWQGGEE
;
A
#
# COMPACT_ATOMS: atom_id res chain seq x y z
N ASN A 1 18.32 18.68 -4.95
CA ASN A 1 17.55 17.56 -4.40
C ASN A 1 16.92 18.02 -3.10
N SER A 2 15.68 18.43 -3.19
CA SER A 2 14.78 18.61 -2.04
C SER A 2 14.76 17.31 -1.24
N ASN A 3 14.84 17.38 0.09
CA ASN A 3 14.68 16.18 0.91
C ASN A 3 13.21 15.74 0.81
N ILE A 4 12.94 14.59 0.16
CA ILE A 4 11.59 14.05 -0.03
C ILE A 4 10.86 13.99 1.32
N TRP A 5 11.54 13.48 2.35
CA TRP A 5 10.96 13.33 3.69
C TRP A 5 10.59 14.66 4.33
N ARG A 6 11.39 15.71 4.13
CA ARG A 6 11.04 17.06 4.61
C ARG A 6 9.76 17.57 3.99
N ILE A 7 9.64 17.48 2.67
CA ILE A 7 8.43 17.92 1.95
C ILE A 7 7.22 17.08 2.37
N LYS A 8 7.39 15.76 2.52
CA LYS A 8 6.34 14.87 3.05
C LYS A 8 5.90 15.29 4.44
N LEU A 9 6.84 15.64 5.32
CA LEU A 9 6.54 16.06 6.69
C LEU A 9 5.83 17.42 6.72
N VAL A 10 6.22 18.37 5.86
CA VAL A 10 5.50 19.65 5.67
C VAL A 10 4.08 19.41 5.18
N ALA A 11 3.91 18.51 4.21
CA ALA A 11 2.61 18.12 3.65
C ALA A 11 1.75 17.36 4.68
N TRP A 12 2.32 16.45 5.46
CA TRP A 12 1.62 15.72 6.52
C TRP A 12 1.20 16.63 7.69
N THR A 13 1.94 17.71 7.92
CA THR A 13 1.65 18.68 9.00
C THR A 13 1.02 19.97 8.49
N HIS A 14 0.40 19.96 7.30
CA HIS A 14 -0.28 21.16 6.77
C HIS A 14 -1.58 21.46 7.52
N ASP A 15 -2.31 20.41 7.87
CA ASP A 15 -3.51 20.47 8.70
C ASP A 15 -3.25 19.86 10.08
N PRO A 16 -3.88 20.42 11.14
CA PRO A 16 -3.88 19.81 12.46
C PRO A 16 -4.81 18.59 12.52
N ALA A 17 -4.48 17.61 13.35
CA ALA A 17 -5.28 16.40 13.55
C ALA A 17 -6.66 16.69 14.17
N GLU A 18 -6.75 17.76 14.95
CA GLU A 18 -7.92 18.28 15.60
C GLU A 18 -8.73 19.26 14.74
N LYS A 19 -8.40 19.41 13.44
CA LYS A 19 -9.01 20.40 12.52
C LYS A 19 -10.53 20.49 12.67
N ALA A 20 -11.23 19.37 12.62
CA ALA A 20 -12.68 19.32 12.75
C ALA A 20 -13.22 19.90 14.08
N LEU A 21 -12.43 19.88 15.15
CA LEU A 21 -12.80 20.39 16.47
C LEU A 21 -12.54 21.89 16.62
N ILE A 22 -11.50 22.41 15.97
CA ILE A 22 -11.07 23.81 16.12
C ILE A 22 -11.56 24.73 15.00
N LEU A 23 -11.94 24.19 13.85
CA LEU A 23 -12.42 24.98 12.72
C LEU A 23 -13.65 25.81 13.12
N MET A 24 -13.64 27.09 12.76
CA MET A 24 -14.67 28.07 13.13
C MET A 24 -14.84 28.26 14.65
N ARG A 25 -13.83 27.93 15.47
CA ARG A 25 -13.70 28.37 16.86
C ARG A 25 -12.59 29.43 16.94
N GLY A 26 -12.94 30.71 17.09
CA GLY A 26 -11.96 31.79 17.21
C GLY A 26 -11.49 32.39 15.88
N PRO A 27 -10.68 33.46 15.93
CA PRO A 27 -10.34 34.29 14.76
C PRO A 27 -9.18 33.75 13.92
N ASP A 28 -8.33 32.90 14.49
CA ASP A 28 -7.06 32.52 13.86
C ASP A 28 -7.25 31.37 12.84
N PRO A 29 -6.46 31.32 11.76
CA PRO A 29 -6.45 30.18 10.85
C PRO A 29 -6.07 28.88 11.59
N HIS A 30 -6.70 27.76 11.23
CA HIS A 30 -6.37 26.44 11.81
C HIS A 30 -4.91 26.02 11.55
N GLU A 31 -4.27 26.55 10.52
CA GLU A 31 -2.87 26.35 10.18
C GLU A 31 -1.92 26.89 11.26
N GLU A 32 -2.39 27.76 12.17
CA GLU A 32 -1.60 28.19 13.31
C GLU A 32 -1.43 27.09 14.37
N ALA A 33 -2.35 26.12 14.45
CA ALA A 33 -2.30 25.02 15.42
C ALA A 33 -1.10 24.10 15.21
N VAL A 34 -0.62 23.97 13.97
CA VAL A 34 0.56 23.14 13.62
C VAL A 34 1.89 23.89 13.75
N LYS A 35 1.86 25.20 14.04
CA LYS A 35 3.05 26.05 14.07
C LYS A 35 4.10 25.57 15.06
N ASP A 36 3.69 25.28 16.30
CA ASP A 36 4.60 24.83 17.35
C ASP A 36 5.18 23.45 17.02
N LEU A 37 4.37 22.56 16.45
CA LEU A 37 4.84 21.25 15.98
C LEU A 37 5.87 21.41 14.85
N ARG A 38 5.60 22.27 13.88
CA ARG A 38 6.52 22.57 12.78
C ARG A 38 7.83 23.17 13.28
N GLN A 39 7.78 24.05 14.28
CA GLN A 39 8.98 24.61 14.89
C GLN A 39 9.84 23.53 15.57
N VAL A 40 9.21 22.62 16.33
CA VAL A 40 9.91 21.47 16.94
C VAL A 40 10.55 20.56 15.88
N LEU A 41 9.90 20.41 14.73
CA LEU A 41 10.39 19.63 13.60
C LEU A 41 11.34 20.42 12.68
N HIS A 42 11.71 21.67 13.03
CA HIS A 42 12.56 22.55 12.23
C HIS A 42 12.03 22.80 10.80
N LEU A 43 10.70 22.93 10.67
CA LEU A 43 9.98 23.16 9.41
C LEU A 43 9.54 24.62 9.23
N ASP A 44 9.89 25.51 10.15
CA ASP A 44 9.55 26.93 10.16
C ASP A 44 10.32 27.75 9.10
N ASP A 45 11.54 27.34 8.77
CA ASP A 45 12.41 27.99 7.77
C ASP A 45 12.49 27.22 6.43
N VAL A 46 11.47 26.41 6.12
CA VAL A 46 11.43 25.64 4.85
C VAL A 46 11.39 26.61 3.65
N PRO A 47 12.17 26.36 2.58
CA PRO A 47 12.15 27.22 1.40
C PRO A 47 10.73 27.36 0.84
N GLN A 48 10.34 28.58 0.46
CA GLN A 48 9.02 28.88 -0.09
C GLN A 48 8.59 27.91 -1.21
N LYS A 49 9.53 27.53 -2.07
CA LYS A 49 9.29 26.56 -3.14
C LYS A 49 8.81 25.21 -2.62
N GLU A 50 9.32 24.72 -1.50
CA GLU A 50 8.92 23.43 -0.91
C GLU A 50 7.54 23.52 -0.25
N LEU A 51 7.25 24.65 0.39
CA LEU A 51 5.91 24.94 0.91
C LEU A 51 4.86 24.97 -0.22
N GLU A 52 5.19 25.59 -1.35
CA GLU A 52 4.33 25.60 -2.55
C GLU A 52 4.05 24.19 -3.09
N LEU A 53 5.01 23.27 -3.01
CA LEU A 53 4.79 21.86 -3.40
C LEU A 53 3.80 21.16 -2.47
N ALA A 54 3.89 21.42 -1.16
CA ALA A 54 2.96 20.85 -0.17
C ALA A 54 1.54 21.41 -0.32
N ILE A 55 1.40 22.72 -0.53
CA ILE A 55 0.10 23.37 -0.80
C ILE A 55 -0.54 22.78 -2.06
N ARG A 56 0.25 22.63 -3.14
CA ARG A 56 -0.24 22.02 -4.37
C ARG A 56 -0.64 20.56 -4.17
N ALA A 57 0.07 19.83 -3.32
CA ALA A 57 -0.26 18.44 -3.00
C ALA A 57 -1.59 18.34 -2.24
N ASP A 58 -1.87 19.23 -1.29
CA ASP A 58 -3.17 19.34 -0.63
C ASP A 58 -4.28 19.63 -1.64
N HIS A 59 -4.10 20.62 -2.53
CA HIS A 59 -5.10 20.92 -3.56
C HIS A 59 -5.46 19.70 -4.40
N TRP A 60 -4.46 18.91 -4.81
CA TRP A 60 -4.70 17.67 -5.54
C TRP A 60 -5.37 16.63 -4.65
N ALA A 61 -4.86 16.35 -3.45
CA ALA A 61 -5.42 15.36 -2.53
C ALA A 61 -6.89 15.64 -2.20
N SER A 62 -7.22 16.89 -1.88
CA SER A 62 -8.59 17.34 -1.65
C SER A 62 -9.52 17.05 -2.83
N ALA A 63 -9.02 17.09 -4.08
CA ALA A 63 -9.79 16.78 -5.28
C ALA A 63 -9.85 15.27 -5.61
N LEU A 64 -8.96 14.45 -5.04
CA LEU A 64 -9.03 12.99 -5.08
C LEU A 64 -10.02 12.46 -4.03
N ASP A 65 -9.98 13.03 -2.82
CA ASP A 65 -10.83 12.61 -1.70
C ASP A 65 -12.31 12.91 -1.98
N ARG A 66 -12.60 14.06 -2.59
CA ARG A 66 -13.97 14.54 -2.82
C ARG A 66 -14.10 15.40 -4.07
N PRO A 67 -15.31 15.51 -4.64
CA PRO A 67 -15.59 16.54 -5.64
C PRO A 67 -15.30 17.93 -5.07
N GLN A 68 -14.50 18.73 -5.77
CA GLN A 68 -14.23 20.09 -5.33
C GLN A 68 -15.55 20.88 -5.20
N HIS A 69 -15.69 21.64 -4.12
CA HIS A 69 -16.86 22.50 -3.97
C HIS A 69 -16.75 23.70 -4.89
N PRO A 70 -17.82 24.05 -5.61
CA PRO A 70 -17.79 25.20 -6.48
C PRO A 70 -17.93 26.47 -5.62
N GLN A 71 -17.12 27.49 -5.86
CA GLN A 71 -17.02 28.70 -5.04
C GLN A 71 -18.09 29.72 -5.47
N GLU A 72 -19.05 30.02 -4.62
CA GLU A 72 -19.97 31.15 -4.84
C GLU A 72 -19.20 32.49 -4.79
N LEU A 73 -19.30 33.27 -5.85
CA LEU A 73 -18.72 34.60 -5.94
C LEU A 73 -19.52 35.56 -5.06
N GLY A 74 -18.89 36.08 -4.01
CA GLY A 74 -19.49 37.06 -3.09
C GLY A 74 -20.14 36.47 -1.84
N HIS A 75 -20.14 35.15 -1.67
CA HIS A 75 -20.60 34.47 -0.47
C HIS A 75 -19.50 33.58 0.11
N TRP A 76 -19.42 33.52 1.45
CA TRP A 76 -18.56 32.56 2.13
C TRP A 76 -19.15 31.15 1.98
N PRO A 77 -18.32 30.09 1.87
CA PRO A 77 -18.80 28.72 1.88
C PRO A 77 -19.69 28.47 3.12
N PRO A 78 -20.67 27.56 3.05
CA PRO A 78 -21.51 27.24 4.20
C PRO A 78 -20.65 26.81 5.40
N GLU A 79 -20.83 27.51 6.53
CA GLU A 79 -20.11 27.24 7.78
C GLU A 79 -20.70 25.99 8.45
N VAL A 80 -19.90 24.92 8.52
CA VAL A 80 -20.26 23.70 9.24
C VAL A 80 -19.45 23.61 10.52
N HIS A 81 -20.10 23.86 11.66
CA HIS A 81 -19.51 23.71 12.99
C HIS A 81 -19.60 22.26 13.44
N PHE A 82 -18.66 21.43 12.98
CA PHE A 82 -18.64 19.99 13.32
C PHE A 82 -18.72 19.72 14.82
N TRP A 83 -18.08 20.54 15.65
CA TRP A 83 -18.13 20.38 17.10
C TRP A 83 -19.51 20.63 17.74
N LYS A 84 -20.38 21.44 17.10
CA LYS A 84 -21.78 21.66 17.53
C LYS A 84 -22.69 20.54 17.05
N GLU A 85 -22.56 20.19 15.77
CA GLU A 85 -23.42 19.22 15.10
C GLU A 85 -22.56 18.12 14.44
N PRO A 86 -21.88 17.29 15.26
CA PRO A 86 -20.96 16.29 14.73
C PRO A 86 -21.73 15.18 14.00
N GLU A 87 -21.43 15.01 12.71
CA GLU A 87 -22.00 13.96 11.87
C GLU A 87 -20.87 13.29 11.09
N LEU A 88 -20.87 11.97 11.05
CA LEU A 88 -20.02 11.16 10.17
C LEU A 88 -20.88 10.49 9.11
N VAL A 89 -20.34 10.34 7.90
CA VAL A 89 -21.01 9.66 6.79
C VAL A 89 -20.21 8.43 6.40
N HIS A 90 -20.84 7.26 6.34
CA HIS A 90 -20.13 6.08 5.85
C HIS A 90 -19.88 6.21 4.33
N PRO A 91 -18.63 6.12 3.83
CA PRO A 91 -18.30 6.45 2.43
C PRO A 91 -18.99 5.55 1.40
N LEU A 92 -19.21 4.28 1.72
CA LEU A 92 -19.93 3.34 0.83
C LEU A 92 -21.45 3.31 1.03
N ALA A 93 -21.93 3.19 2.27
CA ALA A 93 -23.36 3.05 2.56
C ALA A 93 -24.13 4.38 2.48
N GLY A 94 -23.45 5.52 2.68
CA GLY A 94 -24.08 6.82 2.83
C GLY A 94 -24.84 7.01 4.15
N ASP A 95 -24.74 6.04 5.07
CA ASP A 95 -25.34 6.10 6.40
C ASP A 95 -24.76 7.28 7.19
N ARG A 96 -25.65 8.05 7.84
CA ARG A 96 -25.29 9.23 8.63
C ARG A 96 -25.32 8.91 10.12
N TYR A 97 -24.23 9.20 10.81
CA TYR A 97 -24.05 8.96 12.24
C TYR A 97 -23.90 10.29 12.96
N ARG A 98 -24.98 10.76 13.58
CA ARG A 98 -24.97 11.96 14.42
C ARG A 98 -24.46 11.63 15.81
N LEU A 99 -23.46 12.36 16.27
CA LEU A 99 -22.86 12.19 17.57
C LEU A 99 -23.44 13.21 18.55
N SER A 100 -23.22 12.97 19.85
CA SER A 100 -23.47 14.00 20.85
C SER A 100 -22.52 15.18 20.63
N GLU A 101 -22.97 16.38 20.98
CA GLU A 101 -22.15 17.59 20.98
C GLU A 101 -20.81 17.34 21.68
N LEU A 102 -19.73 17.78 21.04
CA LEU A 102 -18.38 17.64 21.56
C LEU A 102 -18.12 18.83 22.48
N TRP A 103 -18.44 18.61 23.76
CA TRP A 103 -18.45 19.61 24.84
C TRP A 103 -17.23 20.53 24.83
N GLU A 104 -17.48 21.79 25.17
CA GLU A 104 -16.66 22.98 24.94
C GLU A 104 -15.37 23.03 25.78
N ASP A 105 -14.33 22.34 25.33
CA ASP A 105 -12.97 22.76 25.65
C ASP A 105 -12.58 23.94 24.73
N SER A 106 -11.83 24.91 25.27
CA SER A 106 -11.38 26.06 24.47
C SER A 106 -10.47 25.60 23.34
N ARG A 107 -10.46 26.33 22.22
CA ARG A 107 -9.59 26.01 21.06
C ARG A 107 -8.15 25.84 21.49
N GLU A 108 -7.64 26.77 22.29
CA GLU A 108 -6.26 26.80 22.78
C GLU A 108 -5.94 25.55 23.61
N TRP A 109 -6.91 25.04 24.39
CA TRP A 109 -6.71 23.82 25.16
C TRP A 109 -6.67 22.58 24.27
N ILE A 110 -7.50 22.51 23.23
CA ILE A 110 -7.50 21.39 22.28
C ILE A 110 -6.18 21.34 21.51
N GLU A 111 -5.74 22.50 21.00
CA GLU A 111 -4.48 22.66 20.28
C GLU A 111 -3.28 22.27 21.16
N LEU A 112 -3.20 22.83 22.38
CA LEU A 112 -2.13 22.52 23.31
C LEU A 112 -2.11 21.03 23.69
N THR A 113 -3.29 20.44 23.93
CA THR A 113 -3.42 19.04 24.30
C THR A 113 -2.95 18.12 23.16
N THR A 114 -3.31 18.44 21.92
CA THR A 114 -2.87 17.68 20.76
C THR A 114 -1.38 17.85 20.52
N PHE A 115 -0.86 19.08 20.57
CA PHE A 115 0.56 19.37 20.42
C PHE A 115 1.41 18.60 21.44
N VAL A 116 1.08 18.69 22.75
CA VAL A 116 1.80 17.97 23.81
C VAL A 116 1.77 16.46 23.58
N HIS A 117 0.64 15.93 23.09
CA HIS A 117 0.51 14.52 22.78
C HIS A 117 1.39 14.09 21.60
N LEU A 118 1.39 14.83 20.49
CA LEU A 118 2.26 14.54 19.34
C LEU A 118 3.74 14.69 19.70
N LEU A 119 4.09 15.69 20.50
CA LEU A 119 5.44 15.87 21.02
C LEU A 119 5.89 14.67 21.87
N LYS A 120 4.99 14.12 22.69
CA LYS A 120 5.26 12.91 23.46
C LYS A 120 5.60 11.73 22.55
N LEU A 121 4.83 11.50 21.48
CA LEU A 121 5.10 10.43 20.51
C LEU A 121 6.48 10.60 19.85
N LEU A 122 6.83 11.82 19.44
CA LEU A 122 8.14 12.11 18.85
C LEU A 122 9.28 11.89 19.85
N ASN A 123 9.09 12.27 21.11
CA ASN A 123 10.08 12.08 22.18
C ASN A 123 10.27 10.60 22.54
N GLU A 124 9.22 9.77 22.45
CA GLU A 124 9.33 8.31 22.62
C GLU A 124 10.24 7.69 21.53
N VAL A 125 10.15 8.20 20.30
CA VAL A 125 10.96 7.75 19.14
C VAL A 125 12.41 8.25 19.21
N HIS A 126 12.64 9.36 19.93
CA HIS A 126 13.92 10.04 19.99
C HIS A 126 14.18 10.69 21.37
N PRO A 127 14.50 9.87 22.39
CA PRO A 127 14.63 10.35 23.77
C PRO A 127 15.97 11.02 24.08
N ASN A 128 17.05 10.68 23.35
CA ASN A 128 18.41 11.05 23.74
C ASN A 128 18.83 12.44 23.25
N HIS A 129 18.14 13.06 22.28
CA HIS A 129 18.38 14.43 21.79
C HIS A 129 19.85 14.78 21.42
N GLU A 130 20.75 13.79 21.34
CA GLU A 130 22.17 13.97 21.01
C GLU A 130 22.36 14.32 19.52
N GLU A 131 21.50 13.77 18.66
CA GLU A 131 21.44 14.08 17.23
C GLU A 131 20.05 14.63 16.87
N PRO A 132 19.89 15.45 15.81
CA PRO A 132 18.56 15.87 15.38
C PRO A 132 17.71 14.67 14.89
N LEU A 133 16.42 14.67 15.24
CA LEU A 133 15.47 13.68 14.70
C LEU A 133 15.38 13.85 13.18
N SER A 134 15.65 12.78 12.43
CA SER A 134 15.56 12.84 10.96
C SER A 134 14.12 12.97 10.48
N ASP A 135 13.92 13.71 9.37
CA ASP A 135 12.61 13.91 8.75
C ASP A 135 11.89 12.59 8.44
N GLU A 136 12.63 11.57 7.98
CA GLU A 136 12.09 10.23 7.70
C GLU A 136 11.53 9.60 8.97
N LYS A 137 12.30 9.62 10.06
CA LYS A 137 11.90 8.98 11.32
C LYS A 137 10.73 9.73 11.96
N ALA A 138 10.73 11.05 11.90
CA ALA A 138 9.59 11.88 12.34
C ALA A 138 8.33 11.57 11.53
N PHE A 139 8.43 11.51 10.21
CA PHE A 139 7.30 11.18 9.33
C PHE A 139 6.74 9.79 9.63
N LEU A 140 7.58 8.75 9.67
CA LEU A 140 7.15 7.38 9.92
C LEU A 140 6.51 7.22 11.30
N ALA A 141 7.05 7.90 12.32
CA ALA A 141 6.48 7.91 13.66
C ALA A 141 5.09 8.55 13.67
N LEU A 142 4.93 9.74 13.08
CA LEU A 142 3.63 10.42 13.03
C LEU A 142 2.61 9.63 12.22
N TRP A 143 2.98 9.14 11.04
CA TRP A 143 2.11 8.33 10.18
C TRP A 143 1.59 7.09 10.91
N ARG A 144 2.45 6.37 11.64
CA ARG A 144 2.06 5.13 12.32
C ARG A 144 1.33 5.37 13.65
N LEU A 145 1.83 6.28 14.48
CA LEU A 145 1.41 6.41 15.89
C LEU A 145 0.33 7.47 16.11
N ALA A 146 0.33 8.57 15.35
CA ALA A 146 -0.60 9.68 15.59
C ALA A 146 -2.07 9.27 15.41
N PRO A 147 -2.46 8.48 14.39
CA PRO A 147 -3.84 7.97 14.31
C PRO A 147 -4.16 6.95 15.40
N GLU A 148 -3.18 6.15 15.83
CA GLU A 148 -3.43 5.03 16.74
C GLU A 148 -3.82 5.50 18.14
N LYS A 149 -2.99 6.37 18.71
CA LYS A 149 -3.11 6.84 20.09
C LYS A 149 -3.61 8.28 20.03
N GLY A 150 -4.88 8.51 20.34
CA GLY A 150 -5.39 9.88 20.53
C GLY A 150 -5.05 10.43 21.92
N PRO A 151 -5.05 11.76 22.10
CA PRO A 151 -4.86 12.38 23.40
C PRO A 151 -5.98 11.97 24.37
N THR A 152 -5.62 11.25 25.43
CA THR A 152 -6.59 10.71 26.42
C THR A 152 -7.42 11.80 27.10
N GLN A 153 -6.87 13.01 27.22
CA GLN A 153 -7.47 14.18 27.82
C GLN A 153 -8.70 14.65 27.03
N LEU A 154 -8.68 14.54 25.69
CA LEU A 154 -9.81 14.89 24.83
C LEU A 154 -10.96 13.87 24.90
N LYS A 155 -10.72 12.67 25.48
CA LYS A 155 -11.73 11.60 25.64
C LYS A 155 -12.46 11.19 24.35
N LEU A 156 -11.85 11.39 23.19
CA LEU A 156 -12.44 11.07 21.88
C LEU A 156 -12.53 9.55 21.63
N GLY A 157 -11.65 8.76 22.27
CA GLY A 157 -11.57 7.32 22.02
C GLY A 157 -11.36 7.03 20.53
N HIS A 158 -12.21 6.19 19.94
CA HIS A 158 -12.14 5.85 18.52
C HIS A 158 -12.47 7.03 17.59
N LEU A 159 -13.19 8.05 18.07
CA LEU A 159 -13.53 9.22 17.25
C LEU A 159 -12.28 9.96 16.77
N TRP A 160 -11.17 9.90 17.51
CA TRP A 160 -9.89 10.49 17.08
C TRP A 160 -9.45 10.02 15.69
N ARG A 161 -9.63 8.73 15.39
CA ARG A 161 -9.31 8.14 14.08
C ARG A 161 -10.29 8.52 12.99
N LEU A 162 -11.48 8.99 13.37
CA LEU A 162 -12.61 9.24 12.48
C LEU A 162 -12.93 10.73 12.37
N LEU A 163 -12.12 11.61 12.96
CA LEU A 163 -12.29 13.05 12.79
C LEU A 163 -12.18 13.37 11.30
N PRO A 164 -13.19 14.04 10.71
CA PRO A 164 -13.23 14.25 9.27
C PRO A 164 -12.19 15.28 8.84
N ALA A 165 -11.61 15.08 7.65
CA ALA A 165 -10.74 16.10 7.05
C ALA A 165 -11.53 17.34 6.62
N ASP A 166 -12.75 17.13 6.10
CA ASP A 166 -13.68 18.18 5.70
C ASP A 166 -15.02 17.97 6.40
N SER A 167 -15.42 18.94 7.24
CA SER A 167 -16.68 18.87 7.97
C SER A 167 -17.92 18.88 7.08
N ARG A 168 -17.81 19.35 5.82
CA ARG A 168 -18.91 19.38 4.84
C ARG A 168 -19.11 18.03 4.15
N VAL A 169 -18.06 17.23 4.07
CA VAL A 169 -18.04 15.89 3.48
C VAL A 169 -17.34 14.93 4.47
N PRO A 170 -17.99 14.61 5.60
CA PRO A 170 -17.33 13.90 6.71
C PRO A 170 -17.33 12.38 6.48
N ASP A 171 -16.83 11.93 5.33
CA ASP A 171 -16.77 10.52 4.92
C ASP A 171 -15.36 9.91 4.89
N HIS A 172 -14.34 10.74 5.04
CA HIS A 172 -12.93 10.35 5.17
C HIS A 172 -12.30 11.09 6.35
N SER A 173 -11.35 10.43 6.98
CA SER A 173 -10.63 10.95 8.14
C SER A 173 -9.55 11.95 7.73
N ILE A 174 -9.18 12.84 8.66
CA ILE A 174 -8.02 13.72 8.50
C ILE A 174 -6.74 12.93 8.23
N TRP A 175 -6.59 11.74 8.81
CA TRP A 175 -5.41 10.88 8.65
C TRP A 175 -5.25 10.37 7.21
N GLU A 176 -6.36 10.00 6.56
CA GLU A 176 -6.35 9.58 5.16
C GLU A 176 -5.99 10.75 4.24
N HIS A 177 -6.55 11.93 4.52
CA HIS A 177 -6.24 13.15 3.79
C HIS A 177 -4.75 13.53 3.91
N LEU A 178 -4.20 13.54 5.13
CA LEU A 178 -2.79 13.83 5.38
C LEU A 178 -1.86 12.83 4.66
N ALA A 179 -2.22 11.54 4.64
CA ALA A 179 -1.48 10.50 3.93
C ALA A 179 -1.50 10.70 2.43
N LEU A 180 -2.65 11.06 1.87
CA LEU A 180 -2.77 11.30 0.43
C LEU A 180 -1.99 12.56 0.02
N THR A 181 -2.08 13.62 0.82
CA THR A 181 -1.33 14.87 0.63
C THR A 181 0.18 14.61 0.68
N SER A 182 0.69 13.86 1.65
CA SER A 182 2.12 13.49 1.70
C SER A 182 2.53 12.55 0.56
N ALA A 183 1.64 11.66 0.11
CA ALA A 183 1.91 10.78 -1.02
C ALA A 183 2.11 11.56 -2.32
N ILE A 184 1.20 12.49 -2.63
CA ILE A 184 1.30 13.35 -3.83
C ILE A 184 2.51 14.28 -3.75
N ALA A 185 2.78 14.85 -2.57
CA ALA A 185 3.93 15.72 -2.34
C ALA A 185 5.27 15.03 -2.65
N THR A 186 5.31 13.70 -2.52
CA THR A 186 6.50 12.88 -2.83
C THR A 186 6.90 12.98 -4.30
N SER A 187 5.94 12.89 -5.22
CA SER A 187 6.21 13.05 -6.66
C SER A 187 6.63 14.48 -7.00
N PHE A 188 6.02 15.48 -6.34
CA PHE A 188 6.40 16.87 -6.53
C PHE A 188 7.81 17.18 -6.01
N ALA A 189 8.23 16.55 -4.91
CA ALA A 189 9.56 16.72 -4.33
C ALA A 189 10.69 16.29 -5.28
N THR A 190 10.44 15.32 -6.15
CA THR A 190 11.40 14.84 -7.17
C THR A 190 11.36 15.67 -8.46
N GLY A 191 10.53 16.71 -8.53
CA GLY A 191 10.35 17.54 -9.73
C GLY A 191 9.55 16.83 -10.82
N ASP A 192 8.60 15.99 -10.41
CA ASP A 192 7.82 15.14 -11.29
C ASP A 192 6.32 15.22 -10.99
N VAL A 193 5.52 14.48 -11.74
CA VAL A 193 4.10 14.26 -11.46
C VAL A 193 3.86 12.81 -10.98
N PRO A 194 2.76 12.57 -10.24
CA PRO A 194 2.41 11.22 -9.83
C PRO A 194 2.07 10.31 -11.02
N ALA A 195 2.28 9.01 -10.84
CA ALA A 195 1.74 7.95 -11.68
C ALA A 195 1.14 6.86 -10.80
N LEU A 196 0.03 6.26 -11.24
CA LEU A 196 -0.57 5.10 -10.58
C LEU A 196 0.16 3.84 -11.02
N LEU A 197 0.86 3.23 -10.08
CA LEU A 197 1.46 1.92 -10.21
C LEU A 197 0.49 0.87 -9.64
N HIS A 198 -0.10 0.06 -10.51
CA HIS A 198 -0.99 -1.03 -10.13
C HIS A 198 -0.32 -2.37 -10.42
N VAL A 199 -0.04 -3.16 -9.38
CA VAL A 199 0.73 -4.40 -9.47
C VAL A 199 -0.08 -5.57 -8.96
N SER A 200 0.07 -6.73 -9.59
CA SER A 200 -0.49 -8.01 -9.17
C SER A 200 0.58 -9.08 -9.16
N LEU A 201 0.63 -9.82 -8.05
CA LEU A 201 1.38 -11.05 -7.89
C LEU A 201 0.48 -12.25 -8.23
N GLY A 202 1.01 -13.23 -8.95
CA GLY A 202 0.28 -14.45 -9.29
C GLY A 202 1.19 -15.61 -9.71
N PRO A 203 0.62 -16.75 -10.10
CA PRO A 203 -0.79 -17.10 -9.98
C PRO A 203 -1.20 -17.44 -8.54
N VAL A 204 -2.34 -16.90 -8.08
CA VAL A 204 -2.82 -17.09 -6.69
C VAL A 204 -3.59 -18.40 -6.55
N GLN A 205 -4.67 -18.56 -7.32
CA GLN A 205 -5.62 -19.65 -7.11
C GLN A 205 -4.95 -21.02 -7.32
N SER A 206 -4.24 -21.19 -8.44
CA SER A 206 -3.53 -22.45 -8.72
C SER A 206 -2.37 -22.73 -7.76
N PHE A 207 -1.89 -21.74 -6.99
CA PHE A 207 -0.91 -21.98 -5.94
C PHE A 207 -1.56 -22.43 -4.63
N ILE A 208 -2.65 -21.77 -4.24
CA ILE A 208 -3.35 -22.02 -2.98
C ILE A 208 -4.09 -23.36 -3.05
N GLU A 209 -4.79 -23.65 -4.15
CA GLU A 209 -5.57 -24.88 -4.34
C GLU A 209 -4.73 -26.15 -4.35
N GLN A 210 -3.42 -26.05 -4.62
CA GLN A 210 -2.46 -27.15 -4.50
C GLN A 210 -2.14 -27.45 -3.02
N ALA A 211 -3.16 -27.75 -2.24
CA ALA A 211 -3.11 -28.03 -0.80
C ALA A 211 -3.88 -29.33 -0.48
N ARG A 212 -3.33 -30.17 0.39
CA ARG A 212 -4.01 -31.38 0.91
C ARG A 212 -4.33 -31.30 2.40
N THR A 213 -3.85 -30.27 3.08
CA THR A 213 -4.04 -30.02 4.51
C THR A 213 -4.32 -28.53 4.75
N LEU A 214 -4.88 -28.20 5.91
CA LEU A 214 -5.08 -26.80 6.32
C LEU A 214 -3.74 -26.05 6.42
N SER A 215 -2.67 -26.73 6.87
CA SER A 215 -1.32 -26.15 6.90
C SER A 215 -0.81 -25.81 5.49
N ASP A 216 -1.07 -26.65 4.49
CA ASP A 216 -0.68 -26.36 3.09
C ASP A 216 -1.45 -25.17 2.51
N LEU A 217 -2.73 -25.05 2.89
CA LEU A 217 -3.59 -23.95 2.48
C LEU A 217 -3.09 -22.64 3.09
N TRP A 218 -2.89 -22.63 4.41
CA TRP A 218 -2.32 -21.51 5.15
C TRP A 218 -0.97 -21.10 4.55
N ALA A 219 -0.04 -22.04 4.38
CA ALA A 219 1.29 -21.76 3.86
C ALA A 219 1.26 -21.12 2.47
N GLY A 220 0.36 -21.59 1.60
CA GLY A 220 0.16 -20.98 0.28
C GLY A 220 -0.30 -19.52 0.36
N SER A 221 -1.34 -19.24 1.15
CA SER A 221 -1.85 -17.88 1.32
C SER A 221 -0.87 -16.95 2.02
N HIS A 222 -0.18 -17.46 3.04
CA HIS A 222 0.72 -16.69 3.88
C HIS A 222 2.02 -16.35 3.16
N LEU A 223 2.62 -17.30 2.43
CA LEU A 223 3.79 -17.02 1.60
C LEU A 223 3.49 -15.97 0.53
N LEU A 224 2.30 -16.02 -0.09
CA LEU A 224 1.89 -14.98 -1.05
C LEU A 224 1.77 -13.60 -0.40
N SER A 225 1.16 -13.51 0.78
CA SER A 225 1.09 -12.27 1.55
C SER A 225 2.48 -11.75 1.94
N TYR A 226 3.41 -12.64 2.28
CA TYR A 226 4.79 -12.29 2.59
C TYR A 226 5.54 -11.76 1.36
N LEU A 227 5.41 -12.42 0.21
CA LEU A 227 5.98 -11.96 -1.05
C LEU A 227 5.34 -10.64 -1.53
N ALA A 228 4.05 -10.42 -1.25
CA ALA A 228 3.39 -9.14 -1.51
C ALA A 228 4.00 -8.01 -0.66
N TRP A 229 4.32 -8.27 0.61
CA TRP A 229 5.09 -7.32 1.42
C TRP A 229 6.45 -7.02 0.80
N HIS A 230 7.20 -8.04 0.38
CA HIS A 230 8.51 -7.84 -0.27
C HIS A 230 8.44 -7.15 -1.62
N ALA A 231 7.27 -7.16 -2.28
CA ALA A 231 7.01 -6.34 -3.46
C ALA A 231 6.75 -4.87 -3.08
N ILE A 232 6.06 -4.61 -1.98
CA ILE A 232 5.68 -3.26 -1.54
C ILE A 232 6.83 -2.54 -0.80
N LYS A 233 7.60 -3.28 0.01
CA LYS A 233 8.69 -2.77 0.85
C LYS A 233 9.65 -1.80 0.13
N PRO A 234 10.20 -2.09 -1.06
CA PRO A 234 11.10 -1.14 -1.75
C PRO A 234 10.42 0.17 -2.17
N ILE A 235 9.09 0.21 -2.30
CA ILE A 235 8.33 1.44 -2.52
C ILE A 235 8.22 2.22 -1.20
N ALA A 236 7.85 1.53 -0.12
CA ALA A 236 7.73 2.13 1.21
C ALA A 236 9.07 2.68 1.73
N GLU A 237 10.18 2.02 1.42
CA GLU A 237 11.53 2.49 1.76
C GLU A 237 11.97 3.71 0.97
N ALA A 238 11.59 3.80 -0.31
CA ALA A 238 11.99 4.90 -1.18
C ALA A 238 11.16 6.16 -0.95
N PHE A 239 9.85 5.99 -0.70
CA PHE A 239 8.88 7.09 -0.76
C PHE A 239 7.97 7.20 0.46
N GLY A 240 8.04 6.27 1.41
CA GLY A 240 7.12 6.19 2.54
C GLY A 240 5.97 5.22 2.32
N PRO A 241 5.40 4.64 3.40
CA PRO A 241 4.31 3.66 3.30
C PRO A 241 2.97 4.27 2.88
N ASP A 242 2.78 5.57 3.07
CA ASP A 242 1.59 6.34 2.71
C ASP A 242 1.34 6.42 1.20
N VAL A 243 2.37 6.22 0.36
CA VAL A 243 2.20 6.24 -1.09
C VAL A 243 1.43 5.03 -1.62
N VAL A 244 1.27 3.98 -0.81
CA VAL A 244 0.49 2.79 -1.15
C VAL A 244 -0.98 3.06 -0.80
N ILE A 245 -1.77 3.39 -1.82
CA ILE A 245 -3.21 3.67 -1.68
C ILE A 245 -3.96 2.39 -1.27
N TYR A 246 -3.58 1.24 -1.85
CA TYR A 246 -4.22 -0.04 -1.57
C TYR A 246 -3.18 -1.17 -1.57
N PRO A 247 -3.21 -2.10 -0.60
CA PRO A 247 -3.94 -2.00 0.67
C PRO A 247 -3.37 -0.86 1.54
N SER A 248 -4.13 -0.40 2.54
CA SER A 248 -3.53 0.40 3.61
C SER A 248 -2.47 -0.41 4.34
N LEU A 249 -1.27 0.14 4.48
CA LEU A 249 -0.16 -0.46 5.23
C LEU A 249 -0.23 -0.18 6.73
N TRP A 250 -1.13 0.70 7.15
CA TRP A 250 -1.23 1.13 8.53
C TRP A 250 -1.70 -0.02 9.43
N GLY A 251 -0.90 -0.35 10.45
CA GLY A 251 -1.19 -1.42 11.42
C GLY A 251 -1.08 -2.84 10.87
N VAL A 252 -0.48 -3.03 9.69
CA VAL A 252 -0.20 -4.37 9.16
C VAL A 252 1.00 -4.95 9.93
N PRO A 253 0.89 -6.15 10.54
CA PRO A 253 1.94 -6.71 11.41
C PRO A 253 3.34 -6.80 10.80
N LEU A 254 3.45 -7.21 9.53
CA LEU A 254 4.75 -7.26 8.83
C LEU A 254 5.37 -5.88 8.58
N VAL A 255 4.52 -4.85 8.43
CA VAL A 255 4.97 -3.46 8.28
C VAL A 255 5.43 -2.93 9.63
N ASP A 256 4.73 -3.26 10.71
CA ASP A 256 5.12 -2.90 12.07
C ASP A 256 6.46 -3.52 12.48
N VAL A 257 6.71 -4.78 12.11
CA VAL A 257 8.04 -5.42 12.26
C VAL A 257 9.12 -4.60 11.56
N TRP A 258 8.88 -4.18 10.32
CA TRP A 258 9.84 -3.36 9.56
C TRP A 258 10.06 -1.98 10.19
N LEU A 259 8.99 -1.30 10.62
CA LEU A 259 9.08 -0.02 11.31
C LEU A 259 9.91 -0.13 12.59
N GLN A 260 9.68 -1.19 13.37
CA GLN A 260 10.39 -1.41 14.63
C GLN A 260 11.85 -1.82 14.42
N ASN A 261 12.08 -2.87 13.63
CA ASN A 261 13.41 -3.51 13.53
C ASN A 261 14.35 -2.81 12.55
N GLU A 262 13.82 -2.20 11.48
CA GLU A 262 14.64 -1.60 10.42
C GLU A 262 14.60 -0.07 10.44
N LYS A 263 13.49 0.54 10.88
CA LYS A 263 13.33 2.01 10.98
C LYS A 263 13.46 2.56 12.41
N GLY A 264 13.57 1.68 13.41
CA GLY A 264 13.77 2.06 14.80
C GLY A 264 12.62 2.88 15.40
N ILE A 265 11.38 2.62 14.95
CA ILE A 265 10.16 3.20 15.52
C ILE A 265 9.72 2.32 16.70
N PRO A 266 9.69 2.83 17.94
CA PRO A 266 9.32 2.03 19.10
C PRO A 266 7.80 1.78 19.09
N LEU A 267 7.41 0.58 18.66
CA LEU A 267 6.01 0.16 18.65
C LEU A 267 5.73 -0.72 19.87
N GLU A 268 4.60 -0.46 20.52
CA GLU A 268 4.03 -1.39 21.49
C GLU A 268 3.20 -2.42 20.71
N LEU A 269 3.70 -3.65 20.65
CA LEU A 269 3.06 -4.74 19.90
C LEU A 269 2.55 -5.79 20.92
N PRO A 270 1.30 -5.71 21.41
CA PRO A 270 0.78 -6.64 22.42
C PRO A 270 0.78 -8.10 21.97
N TRP A 271 0.83 -8.32 20.67
CA TRP A 271 0.89 -9.63 20.04
C TRP A 271 2.30 -10.16 19.83
N TRP A 272 3.34 -9.37 20.14
CA TRP A 272 4.74 -9.73 19.88
C TRP A 272 5.13 -11.04 20.54
N GLU A 273 4.75 -11.26 21.80
CA GLU A 273 5.10 -12.45 22.57
C GLU A 273 4.11 -13.62 22.39
N MET A 274 3.07 -13.46 21.56
CA MET A 274 2.07 -14.52 21.37
C MET A 274 2.65 -15.70 20.59
N GLN A 275 2.68 -16.87 21.23
CA GLN A 275 3.23 -18.12 20.70
C GLN A 275 2.22 -18.96 19.90
N SER A 276 0.93 -18.59 19.89
CA SER A 276 -0.12 -19.28 19.16
C SER A 276 -0.37 -18.67 17.78
N ASP A 277 -1.08 -19.40 16.90
CA ASP A 277 -1.58 -18.92 15.60
C ASP A 277 -2.56 -17.73 15.69
N ALA A 278 -3.02 -17.36 16.90
CA ALA A 278 -3.72 -16.10 17.14
C ALA A 278 -2.84 -14.86 16.90
N ASN A 279 -1.52 -15.00 16.88
CA ASN A 279 -0.58 -13.95 16.56
C ASN A 279 -0.86 -13.43 15.12
N PRO A 280 -1.16 -12.13 14.94
CA PRO A 280 -1.59 -11.59 13.65
C PRO A 280 -0.48 -11.64 12.59
N LEU A 281 0.79 -11.86 12.96
CA LEU A 281 1.86 -12.15 12.00
C LEU A 281 1.59 -13.39 11.16
N PHE A 282 0.84 -14.37 11.69
CA PHE A 282 0.50 -15.60 10.98
C PHE A 282 -0.77 -15.45 10.13
N ARG A 283 -1.34 -14.24 10.01
CA ARG A 283 -2.46 -13.96 9.10
C ARG A 283 -1.92 -13.46 7.77
N ALA A 284 -2.45 -13.99 6.67
CA ALA A 284 -2.22 -13.46 5.33
C ALA A 284 -2.97 -12.13 5.16
N ALA A 285 -2.41 -11.04 5.70
CA ALA A 285 -3.05 -9.73 5.79
C ALA A 285 -2.92 -8.89 4.51
N LEU A 286 -1.92 -9.15 3.66
CA LEU A 286 -1.69 -8.39 2.44
C LEU A 286 -2.25 -9.15 1.22
N PRO A 287 -3.10 -8.51 0.40
CA PRO A 287 -3.57 -9.07 -0.85
C PRO A 287 -2.43 -9.21 -1.87
N ASN A 288 -2.69 -9.99 -2.91
CA ASN A 288 -1.76 -10.17 -4.03
C ASN A 288 -1.78 -8.99 -5.03
N VAL A 289 -2.50 -7.91 -4.75
CA VAL A 289 -2.63 -6.73 -5.61
C VAL A 289 -2.41 -5.49 -4.76
N PHE A 290 -1.65 -4.54 -5.29
CA PHE A 290 -1.48 -3.24 -4.66
C PHE A 290 -1.48 -2.09 -5.67
N VAL A 291 -1.84 -0.89 -5.21
CA VAL A 291 -1.87 0.36 -5.96
C VAL A 291 -1.04 1.38 -5.20
N ALA A 292 -0.08 2.01 -5.86
CA ALA A 292 0.76 3.05 -5.28
C ALA A 292 0.86 4.28 -6.18
N LEU A 293 1.06 5.45 -5.57
CA LEU A 293 1.50 6.66 -6.24
C LEU A 293 3.03 6.69 -6.26
N VAL A 294 3.62 6.78 -7.44
CA VAL A 294 5.07 6.88 -7.60
C VAL A 294 5.41 8.09 -8.47
N PRO A 295 6.59 8.73 -8.31
CA PRO A 295 7.08 9.66 -9.31
C PRO A 295 7.16 8.97 -10.68
N GLU A 296 6.50 9.54 -11.69
CA GLU A 296 6.37 8.95 -13.03
C GLU A 296 7.70 8.47 -13.64
N LYS A 297 8.72 9.32 -13.62
CA LYS A 297 10.06 9.06 -14.15
C LYS A 297 10.79 7.96 -13.40
N GLU A 298 10.46 7.73 -12.13
CA GLU A 298 11.03 6.65 -11.33
C GLU A 298 10.26 5.33 -11.46
N GLY A 299 9.05 5.32 -12.04
CA GLY A 299 8.16 4.15 -12.07
C GLY A 299 8.83 2.88 -12.60
N ASN A 300 9.62 2.97 -13.68
CA ASN A 300 10.36 1.82 -14.23
C ASN A 300 11.48 1.34 -13.30
N ALA A 301 12.23 2.24 -12.69
CA ALA A 301 13.30 1.89 -11.75
C ALA A 301 12.72 1.25 -10.48
N VAL A 302 11.58 1.76 -10.01
CA VAL A 302 10.81 1.18 -8.90
C VAL A 302 10.37 -0.24 -9.24
N LEU A 303 9.78 -0.46 -10.41
CA LEU A 303 9.36 -1.80 -10.87
C LEU A 303 10.52 -2.80 -10.89
N GLN A 304 11.71 -2.39 -11.33
CA GLN A 304 12.90 -3.24 -11.29
C GLN A 304 13.31 -3.59 -9.85
N ARG A 305 13.25 -2.61 -8.92
CA ARG A 305 13.51 -2.85 -7.49
C ARG A 305 12.48 -3.80 -6.88
N VAL A 306 11.20 -3.65 -7.22
CA VAL A 306 10.11 -4.54 -6.80
C VAL A 306 10.38 -5.98 -7.26
N GLN A 307 10.67 -6.17 -8.55
CA GLN A 307 10.99 -7.50 -9.11
C GLN A 307 12.22 -8.12 -8.43
N ALA A 308 13.28 -7.34 -8.25
CA ALA A 308 14.51 -7.81 -7.60
C ALA A 308 14.28 -8.18 -6.13
N SER A 309 13.50 -7.39 -5.39
CA SER A 309 13.17 -7.64 -3.98
C SER A 309 12.38 -8.94 -3.80
N VAL A 310 11.37 -9.17 -4.64
CA VAL A 310 10.59 -10.42 -4.61
C VAL A 310 11.43 -11.63 -5.00
N ALA A 311 12.26 -11.51 -6.04
CA ALA A 311 13.16 -12.58 -6.46
C ALA A 311 14.18 -12.92 -5.37
N LYS A 312 14.76 -11.91 -4.71
CA LYS A 312 15.68 -12.09 -3.59
C LYS A 312 15.01 -12.78 -2.41
N ALA A 313 13.83 -12.31 -2.00
CA ALA A 313 13.10 -12.92 -0.88
C ALA A 313 12.75 -14.39 -1.17
N LEU A 314 12.34 -14.72 -2.40
CA LEU A 314 12.08 -16.11 -2.79
C LEU A 314 13.36 -16.95 -2.79
N ASP A 315 14.46 -16.43 -3.34
CA ASP A 315 15.75 -17.12 -3.36
C ASP A 315 16.24 -17.42 -1.93
N GLU A 316 16.17 -16.47 -1.00
CA GLU A 316 16.52 -16.68 0.41
C GLU A 316 15.72 -17.83 1.05
N ILE A 317 14.41 -17.93 0.78
CA ILE A 317 13.58 -19.03 1.28
C ILE A 317 13.98 -20.36 0.60
N VAL A 318 14.27 -20.34 -0.70
CA VAL A 318 14.68 -21.53 -1.46
C VAL A 318 16.02 -22.06 -0.95
N GLN A 319 17.01 -21.20 -0.74
CA GLN A 319 18.32 -21.60 -0.21
C GLN A 319 18.17 -22.21 1.20
N ALA A 320 17.41 -21.56 2.08
CA ALA A 320 17.12 -22.09 3.41
C ALA A 320 16.40 -23.45 3.37
N MET A 321 15.44 -23.62 2.45
CA MET A 321 14.74 -24.88 2.25
C MET A 321 15.69 -25.98 1.78
N VAL A 322 16.54 -25.72 0.80
CA VAL A 322 17.49 -26.70 0.25
C VAL A 322 18.50 -27.13 1.31
N GLN A 323 19.05 -26.18 2.07
CA GLN A 323 19.93 -26.47 3.18
C GLN A 323 19.25 -27.37 4.21
N ARG A 324 18.05 -26.98 4.67
CA ARG A 324 17.29 -27.77 5.65
C ARG A 324 16.93 -29.16 5.13
N LEU A 325 16.62 -29.30 3.84
CA LEU A 325 16.30 -30.58 3.20
C LEU A 325 17.49 -31.55 3.25
N LEU A 326 18.70 -31.07 2.95
CA LEU A 326 19.93 -31.86 3.00
C LEU A 326 20.27 -32.25 4.44
N GLU A 327 20.24 -31.29 5.36
CA GLU A 327 20.52 -31.51 6.79
C GLU A 327 19.56 -32.55 7.39
N ASP A 328 18.25 -32.41 7.18
CA ASP A 328 17.25 -33.35 7.70
C ASP A 328 17.37 -34.74 7.07
N ALA A 329 17.87 -34.85 5.84
CA ALA A 329 18.14 -36.12 5.17
C ALA A 329 19.47 -36.77 5.60
N GLY A 330 20.28 -36.08 6.40
CA GLY A 330 21.62 -36.54 6.81
C GLY A 330 22.63 -36.50 5.66
N GLU A 331 22.41 -35.64 4.66
CA GLU A 331 23.31 -35.44 3.53
C GLU A 331 24.33 -34.35 3.84
N PRO A 332 25.60 -34.49 3.38
CA PRO A 332 26.58 -33.43 3.53
C PRO A 332 26.16 -32.21 2.71
N LEU A 333 26.31 -31.02 3.30
CA LEU A 333 26.18 -29.75 2.60
C LEU A 333 27.37 -29.54 1.66
N SER A 334 27.24 -29.99 0.41
CA SER A 334 28.21 -29.73 -0.66
C SER A 334 27.61 -28.77 -1.69
N GLU A 335 28.47 -27.93 -2.28
CA GLU A 335 28.09 -26.98 -3.35
C GLU A 335 27.38 -27.71 -4.50
N GLU A 336 27.90 -28.87 -4.92
CA GLU A 336 27.29 -29.71 -5.96
C GLU A 336 25.83 -30.09 -5.66
N LYS A 337 25.53 -30.56 -4.43
CA LYS A 337 24.18 -31.02 -4.06
C LYS A 337 23.22 -29.84 -3.88
N THR A 338 23.70 -28.76 -3.24
CA THR A 338 22.94 -27.54 -3.02
C THR A 338 22.54 -26.91 -4.35
N ASP A 339 23.50 -26.71 -5.26
CA ASP A 339 23.25 -26.12 -6.57
C ASP A 339 22.31 -27.00 -7.40
N TYR A 340 22.52 -28.32 -7.40
CA TYR A 340 21.66 -29.25 -8.14
C TYR A 340 20.19 -29.21 -7.68
N LEU A 341 19.94 -29.11 -6.37
CA LEU A 341 18.59 -28.96 -5.83
C LEU A 341 18.03 -27.56 -6.10
N ALA A 342 18.82 -26.51 -5.90
CA ALA A 342 18.41 -25.12 -6.14
C ALA A 342 17.98 -24.89 -7.60
N VAL A 343 18.72 -25.45 -8.56
CA VAL A 343 18.35 -25.41 -9.99
C VAL A 343 17.02 -26.10 -10.24
N GLN A 344 16.80 -27.32 -9.74
CA GLN A 344 15.51 -28.00 -9.86
C GLN A 344 14.36 -27.21 -9.23
N VAL A 345 14.59 -26.60 -8.06
CA VAL A 345 13.56 -25.80 -7.38
C VAL A 345 13.23 -24.56 -8.19
N LYS A 346 14.24 -23.89 -8.76
CA LYS A 346 14.07 -22.72 -9.62
C LYS A 346 13.28 -23.06 -10.88
N GLU A 347 13.57 -24.18 -11.53
CA GLU A 347 12.77 -24.71 -12.65
C GLU A 347 11.32 -24.99 -12.24
N HIS A 348 11.11 -25.60 -11.07
CA HIS A 348 9.76 -25.86 -10.53
C HIS A 348 8.98 -24.60 -10.15
N LEU A 349 9.68 -23.49 -9.88
CA LEU A 349 9.11 -22.19 -9.52
C LEU A 349 9.03 -21.24 -10.71
N GLU A 350 9.37 -21.67 -11.92
CA GLU A 350 9.26 -20.81 -13.09
C GLU A 350 7.82 -20.27 -13.26
N GLY A 351 7.72 -18.96 -13.52
CA GLY A 351 6.45 -18.25 -13.56
C GLY A 351 5.81 -18.00 -12.19
N PHE A 352 6.53 -18.22 -11.08
CA PHE A 352 6.04 -17.94 -9.73
C PHE A 352 7.09 -17.22 -8.85
N PRO A 353 6.72 -16.10 -8.20
CA PRO A 353 5.55 -15.27 -8.50
C PRO A 353 5.77 -14.48 -9.79
N GLU A 354 4.77 -14.50 -10.66
CA GLU A 354 4.69 -13.58 -11.79
C GLU A 354 4.16 -12.22 -11.31
N LEU A 355 4.88 -11.16 -11.67
CA LEU A 355 4.49 -9.77 -11.43
C LEU A 355 3.93 -9.17 -12.72
N LYS A 356 2.61 -8.93 -12.75
CA LYS A 356 1.96 -8.14 -13.79
C LYS A 356 1.69 -6.74 -13.25
N TYR A 357 1.85 -5.71 -14.07
CA TYR A 357 1.67 -4.33 -13.64
C TYR A 357 1.08 -3.44 -14.72
N ALA A 358 0.54 -2.30 -14.29
CA ALA A 358 0.20 -1.15 -15.12
C ALA A 358 0.78 0.11 -14.46
N LEU A 359 1.34 1.01 -15.27
CA LEU A 359 1.83 2.32 -14.83
C LEU A 359 1.10 3.39 -15.64
N VAL A 360 0.22 4.15 -14.98
CA VAL A 360 -0.63 5.17 -15.61
C VAL A 360 -0.23 6.56 -15.11
N PRO A 361 0.43 7.39 -15.95
CA PRO A 361 0.94 8.70 -15.54
C PRO A 361 -0.14 9.79 -15.52
N PHE A 362 0.04 10.79 -14.66
CA PHE A 362 -0.74 12.04 -14.71
C PHE A 362 -0.19 13.04 -15.75
N SER A 363 1.05 12.90 -16.25
CA SER A 363 1.67 13.88 -17.16
C SER A 363 0.90 14.20 -18.45
N PRO A 364 0.11 13.28 -19.05
CA PRO A 364 -0.72 13.67 -20.20
C PRO A 364 -1.75 14.73 -19.83
N LEU A 365 -2.23 14.73 -18.58
CA LEU A 365 -3.25 15.64 -18.07
C LEU A 365 -2.68 16.97 -17.59
N THR A 366 -1.39 17.07 -17.26
CA THR A 366 -0.82 18.26 -16.61
C THR A 366 0.71 18.27 -16.67
N ASP A 367 1.33 19.45 -16.58
CA ASP A 367 2.78 19.60 -16.35
C ASP A 367 3.13 19.65 -14.84
N GLY A 368 2.19 19.21 -13.99
CA GLY A 368 2.30 19.29 -12.53
C GLY A 368 1.70 20.55 -11.94
N GLY A 369 0.93 21.33 -12.71
CA GLY A 369 0.10 22.42 -12.19
C GLY A 369 -1.34 21.97 -11.92
N ASP A 370 -2.15 22.89 -11.38
CA ASP A 370 -3.56 22.62 -11.02
C ASP A 370 -4.52 22.66 -12.21
N SER A 371 -4.02 22.89 -13.43
CA SER A 371 -4.84 22.91 -14.65
C SER A 371 -4.79 21.57 -15.39
N ILE A 372 -5.94 21.16 -15.91
CA ILE A 372 -6.08 19.98 -16.78
C ILE A 372 -5.85 20.40 -18.24
N LYS A 373 -4.99 19.68 -18.94
CA LYS A 373 -4.75 19.82 -20.39
C LYS A 373 -5.92 19.22 -21.18
N PRO A 374 -6.61 19.98 -22.04
CA PRO A 374 -7.71 19.46 -22.85
C PRO A 374 -7.31 18.28 -23.74
N GLU A 375 -6.11 18.29 -24.33
CA GLU A 375 -5.65 17.19 -25.19
C GLU A 375 -5.43 15.90 -24.39
N GLY A 376 -4.89 16.02 -23.18
CA GLY A 376 -4.71 14.90 -22.26
C GLY A 376 -6.03 14.30 -21.81
N TYR A 377 -6.99 15.16 -21.47
CA TYR A 377 -8.34 14.75 -21.09
C TYR A 377 -9.04 13.97 -22.22
N GLN A 378 -9.00 14.51 -23.44
CA GLN A 378 -9.57 13.83 -24.61
C GLN A 378 -8.90 12.49 -24.85
N ARG A 379 -7.58 12.41 -24.68
CA ARG A 379 -6.85 11.15 -24.80
C ARG A 379 -7.28 10.12 -23.75
N LEU A 380 -7.45 10.53 -22.50
CA LEU A 380 -7.94 9.66 -21.43
C LEU A 380 -9.33 9.10 -21.77
N LYS A 381 -10.24 9.98 -22.20
CA LYS A 381 -11.60 9.61 -22.62
C LYS A 381 -11.61 8.62 -23.78
N GLU A 382 -10.78 8.84 -24.81
CA GLU A 382 -10.60 7.91 -25.92
C GLU A 382 -10.11 6.53 -25.46
N LEU A 383 -9.17 6.47 -24.52
CA LEU A 383 -8.60 5.22 -24.03
C LEU A 383 -9.61 4.42 -23.22
N ILE A 384 -10.31 5.07 -22.27
CA ILE A 384 -11.36 4.42 -21.49
C ILE A 384 -12.48 3.90 -22.40
N GLY A 385 -12.90 4.69 -23.39
CA GLY A 385 -13.92 4.29 -24.36
C GLY A 385 -13.54 3.09 -25.25
N LYS A 386 -12.27 2.70 -25.33
CA LYS A 386 -11.84 1.47 -26.03
C LYS A 386 -12.02 0.21 -25.19
N PHE A 387 -12.01 0.32 -23.87
CA PHE A 387 -12.17 -0.81 -22.96
C PHE A 387 -13.62 -0.99 -22.52
N ARG A 388 -14.38 0.10 -22.44
CA ARG A 388 -15.70 0.12 -21.82
C ARG A 388 -16.74 0.63 -22.82
N GLU A 389 -17.59 -0.27 -23.29
CA GLU A 389 -18.74 0.10 -24.13
C GLU A 389 -19.84 0.72 -23.27
N SER A 390 -20.43 1.81 -23.76
CA SER A 390 -21.57 2.46 -23.09
C SER A 390 -22.82 1.59 -23.20
N GLN A 391 -23.46 1.33 -22.06
CA GLN A 391 -24.75 0.65 -22.00
C GLN A 391 -25.88 1.65 -21.72
N GLU A 392 -27.02 1.47 -22.39
CA GLU A 392 -28.15 2.38 -22.25
C GLU A 392 -28.64 2.43 -20.79
N GLY A 393 -28.62 3.62 -20.18
CA GLY A 393 -29.11 3.86 -18.82
C GLY A 393 -28.15 3.55 -17.67
N LYS A 394 -26.89 3.13 -17.92
CA LYS A 394 -25.86 2.97 -16.88
C LYS A 394 -24.51 3.54 -17.32
N PRO A 395 -23.85 4.39 -16.50
CA PRO A 395 -22.53 4.90 -16.84
C PRO A 395 -21.53 3.74 -16.88
N SER A 396 -20.81 3.60 -17.99
CA SER A 396 -19.76 2.59 -18.21
C SER A 396 -18.43 2.96 -17.56
N SER A 397 -18.23 4.24 -17.27
CA SER A 397 -17.02 4.79 -16.64
C SER A 397 -17.37 5.97 -15.75
N PHE A 398 -16.42 6.40 -14.92
CA PHE A 398 -16.54 7.65 -14.17
C PHE A 398 -16.87 8.85 -15.08
N LEU A 399 -16.27 8.91 -16.27
CA LEU A 399 -16.48 10.00 -17.23
C LEU A 399 -17.88 10.01 -17.86
N ASP A 400 -18.61 8.90 -17.77
CA ASP A 400 -19.99 8.79 -18.23
C ASP A 400 -21.01 9.15 -17.14
N HIS A 401 -20.56 9.33 -15.90
CA HIS A 401 -21.44 9.64 -14.79
C HIS A 401 -22.16 10.98 -15.02
N PRO A 402 -23.50 11.09 -14.79
CA PRO A 402 -24.24 12.33 -15.00
C PRO A 402 -23.63 13.54 -14.29
N PHE A 403 -23.13 13.36 -13.07
CA PHE A 403 -22.40 14.42 -12.34
C PHE A 403 -21.14 14.89 -13.07
N TRP A 404 -20.34 13.98 -13.64
CA TRP A 404 -19.17 14.38 -14.42
C TRP A 404 -19.56 15.04 -15.74
N LYS A 405 -20.64 14.59 -16.40
CA LYS A 405 -21.16 15.23 -17.63
C LYS A 405 -21.54 16.69 -17.41
N VAL A 406 -22.06 17.02 -16.22
CA VAL A 406 -22.31 18.42 -15.85
C VAL A 406 -21.02 19.23 -15.81
N LEU A 407 -19.85 18.63 -15.55
CA LEU A 407 -18.53 19.26 -15.47
C LEU A 407 -17.70 19.14 -16.76
N GLU A 408 -18.11 18.32 -17.72
CA GLU A 408 -17.35 18.02 -18.94
C GLU A 408 -17.48 19.14 -19.99
N ASP A 409 -18.64 19.79 -20.08
CA ASP A 409 -19.07 20.69 -21.15
C ASP A 409 -18.18 21.94 -21.39
N LYS A 410 -17.26 22.23 -20.47
CA LYS A 410 -16.26 23.30 -20.56
C LYS A 410 -14.80 22.83 -20.59
N LEU A 411 -14.50 21.57 -20.25
CA LEU A 411 -13.17 20.96 -20.46
C LEU A 411 -12.89 20.73 -21.95
N GLU A 412 -13.95 20.51 -22.75
CA GLU A 412 -13.84 20.29 -24.20
C GLU A 412 -13.77 21.59 -25.02
N LYS A 413 -14.21 22.72 -24.46
CA LYS A 413 -14.26 24.01 -25.17
C LYS A 413 -12.97 24.79 -24.94
N LYS A 414 -12.23 25.06 -26.02
CA LYS A 414 -11.10 26.02 -26.05
C LYS A 414 -11.59 27.46 -25.88
N ASP A 415 -12.18 27.81 -24.74
CA ASP A 415 -12.55 29.21 -24.49
C ASP A 415 -11.29 30.00 -24.08
N SER A 416 -10.92 30.98 -24.89
CA SER A 416 -9.61 31.65 -24.87
C SER A 416 -9.46 32.73 -23.80
N ARG A 417 -10.49 32.93 -22.96
CA ARG A 417 -10.51 34.00 -21.94
C ARG A 417 -10.11 33.51 -20.54
N SER A 418 -10.41 32.26 -20.18
CA SER A 418 -9.97 31.56 -18.96
C SER A 418 -10.11 30.04 -19.17
N PRO A 419 -9.09 29.32 -19.66
CA PRO A 419 -9.17 27.87 -19.81
C PRO A 419 -9.36 27.19 -18.44
N GLY A 420 -10.42 26.39 -18.29
CA GLY A 420 -10.63 25.54 -17.11
C GLY A 420 -11.46 26.13 -15.97
N GLU A 421 -11.93 27.38 -16.07
CA GLU A 421 -12.71 28.03 -15.00
C GLU A 421 -14.21 28.11 -15.36
N TRP A 422 -15.04 27.40 -14.59
CA TRP A 422 -16.48 27.43 -14.69
C TRP A 422 -17.02 28.65 -13.96
N ALA A 423 -17.29 29.76 -14.65
CA ALA A 423 -18.25 30.75 -14.17
C ALA A 423 -19.68 30.31 -14.58
N ILE A 424 -20.52 29.90 -13.62
CA ILE A 424 -21.97 29.81 -13.81
C ILE A 424 -22.52 31.12 -13.27
N SER A 425 -23.29 31.89 -14.05
CA SER A 425 -23.99 33.08 -13.56
C SER A 425 -25.44 32.99 -13.97
N ASP A 426 -26.35 32.92 -13.00
CA ASP A 426 -27.78 33.07 -13.26
C ASP A 426 -28.16 34.55 -13.07
N THR A 427 -28.51 35.20 -14.18
CA THR A 427 -28.90 36.61 -14.22
C THR A 427 -30.18 36.89 -13.46
N ASN A 428 -31.01 35.88 -13.19
CA ASN A 428 -32.27 36.04 -12.47
C ASN A 428 -32.12 35.88 -10.94
N THR A 429 -31.06 35.22 -10.46
CA THR A 429 -30.85 34.94 -9.03
C THR A 429 -29.62 35.64 -8.45
N ALA A 430 -28.85 36.37 -9.27
CA ALA A 430 -27.54 36.95 -8.92
C ALA A 430 -26.52 35.89 -8.43
N PHE A 431 -26.83 34.62 -8.59
CA PHE A 431 -25.98 33.48 -8.24
C PHE A 431 -24.84 33.39 -9.23
N SER A 432 -23.61 33.49 -8.76
CA SER A 432 -22.46 33.19 -9.60
C SER A 432 -21.47 32.30 -8.89
N VAL A 433 -20.98 31.28 -9.58
CA VAL A 433 -20.14 30.23 -9.01
C VAL A 433 -18.93 29.98 -9.91
N ARG A 434 -17.78 29.76 -9.28
CA ARG A 434 -16.49 29.46 -9.90
C ARG A 434 -16.07 28.02 -9.56
N TYR A 435 -15.79 27.20 -10.57
CA TYR A 435 -15.29 25.83 -10.37
C TYR A 435 -14.15 25.52 -11.34
N GLN A 436 -13.00 25.04 -10.86
CA GLN A 436 -11.86 24.70 -11.70
C GLN A 436 -11.32 23.32 -11.30
N PRO A 437 -11.71 22.24 -12.01
CA PRO A 437 -11.24 20.91 -11.68
C PRO A 437 -9.73 20.84 -11.89
N ASN A 438 -9.03 20.25 -10.92
CA ASN A 438 -7.60 19.98 -11.05
C ASN A 438 -7.36 18.52 -11.45
N PRO A 439 -6.13 18.13 -11.83
CA PRO A 439 -5.82 16.77 -12.26
C PRO A 439 -6.21 15.68 -11.26
N GLY A 440 -6.27 16.01 -9.97
CA GLY A 440 -6.73 15.11 -8.93
C GLY A 440 -8.18 14.63 -9.10
N SER A 441 -9.06 15.48 -9.63
CA SER A 441 -10.46 15.12 -9.91
C SER A 441 -10.62 14.01 -10.94
N LEU A 442 -9.56 13.70 -11.72
CA LEU A 442 -9.55 12.63 -12.72
C LEU A 442 -8.99 11.31 -12.18
N TYR A 443 -8.63 11.23 -10.90
CA TYR A 443 -8.14 9.99 -10.29
C TYR A 443 -9.04 8.77 -10.52
N PRO A 444 -10.39 8.84 -10.37
CA PRO A 444 -11.24 7.67 -10.61
C PRO A 444 -11.10 7.14 -12.05
N ALA A 445 -11.03 8.02 -13.05
CA ALA A 445 -10.83 7.64 -14.44
C ALA A 445 -9.42 7.04 -14.69
N LEU A 446 -8.38 7.61 -14.07
CA LEU A 446 -7.02 7.05 -14.13
C LEU A 446 -6.93 5.67 -13.45
N ARG A 447 -7.67 5.47 -12.35
CA ARG A 447 -7.77 4.20 -11.63
C ARG A 447 -8.46 3.14 -12.48
N GLU A 448 -9.57 3.48 -13.12
CA GLU A 448 -10.27 2.61 -14.08
C GLU A 448 -9.33 2.19 -15.23
N LEU A 449 -8.60 3.14 -15.80
CA LEU A 449 -7.63 2.85 -16.86
C LEU A 449 -6.50 1.93 -16.38
N ALA A 450 -6.01 2.11 -15.14
CA ALA A 450 -5.00 1.25 -14.54
C ALA A 450 -5.51 -0.18 -14.28
N ASP A 451 -6.79 -0.35 -13.95
CA ASP A 451 -7.44 -1.66 -13.83
C ASP A 451 -7.54 -2.36 -15.19
N ASP A 452 -7.99 -1.64 -16.22
CA ASP A 452 -8.16 -2.16 -17.57
C ASP A 452 -6.80 -2.58 -18.17
N TYR A 453 -5.75 -1.76 -18.00
CA TYR A 453 -4.40 -2.11 -18.43
C TYR A 453 -3.81 -3.30 -17.66
N LEU A 454 -4.05 -3.40 -16.35
CA LEU A 454 -3.58 -4.56 -15.59
C LEU A 454 -4.31 -5.84 -16.04
N ALA A 455 -5.61 -5.77 -16.31
CA ALA A 455 -6.37 -6.89 -16.85
C ALA A 455 -5.82 -7.32 -18.22
N MET A 456 -5.48 -6.37 -19.09
CA MET A 456 -4.81 -6.64 -20.36
C MET A 456 -3.44 -7.32 -20.13
N ALA A 457 -2.61 -6.81 -19.21
CA ALA A 457 -1.32 -7.39 -18.88
C ALA A 457 -1.45 -8.84 -18.35
N LYS A 458 -2.48 -9.13 -17.55
CA LYS A 458 -2.80 -10.49 -17.07
C LYS A 458 -3.29 -11.43 -18.19
N SER A 459 -3.86 -10.88 -19.27
CA SER A 459 -4.32 -11.67 -20.41
C SER A 459 -3.17 -12.13 -21.32
N VAL A 460 -2.02 -11.45 -21.27
CA VAL A 460 -0.81 -11.85 -21.97
C VAL A 460 -0.24 -13.09 -21.29
N ARG A 461 -0.44 -14.25 -21.94
CA ARG A 461 0.07 -15.55 -21.49
C ARG A 461 1.45 -15.80 -22.10
N ASP A 462 2.48 -15.70 -21.28
CA ASP A 462 3.81 -16.17 -21.65
C ASP A 462 3.88 -17.68 -21.39
N PHE A 463 3.52 -18.47 -22.42
CA PHE A 463 3.59 -19.93 -22.32
C PHE A 463 5.02 -20.40 -22.61
N ASN A 464 5.77 -20.72 -21.56
CA ASN A 464 7.06 -21.41 -21.67
C ASN A 464 6.89 -22.90 -21.29
N PRO A 465 6.81 -23.84 -22.24
CA PRO A 465 6.60 -25.25 -21.94
C PRO A 465 7.83 -25.85 -21.26
N GLN A 466 7.65 -26.37 -20.05
CA GLN A 466 8.67 -27.12 -19.33
C GLN A 466 8.47 -28.63 -19.47
N VAL A 467 9.56 -29.35 -19.74
CA VAL A 467 9.57 -30.81 -19.85
C VAL A 467 10.05 -31.40 -18.53
N HIS A 468 9.16 -32.15 -17.87
CA HIS A 468 9.50 -32.89 -16.67
C HIS A 468 9.39 -34.39 -16.92
N GLU A 469 10.48 -35.12 -16.73
CA GLU A 469 10.59 -36.56 -16.94
C GLU A 469 10.48 -37.32 -15.61
N GLY A 470 9.79 -38.47 -15.63
CA GLY A 470 9.56 -39.28 -14.43
C GLY A 470 8.23 -39.01 -13.72
N PHE A 471 8.10 -39.56 -12.52
CA PHE A 471 6.86 -39.50 -11.75
C PHE A 471 6.65 -38.12 -11.10
N ARG A 472 5.38 -37.79 -10.91
CA ARG A 472 4.94 -36.48 -10.40
C ARG A 472 4.94 -36.43 -8.88
N CYS A 473 5.04 -35.20 -8.37
CA CYS A 473 4.88 -34.84 -6.98
C CYS A 473 3.60 -35.42 -6.39
N ASP A 474 3.71 -36.07 -5.24
CA ASP A 474 2.58 -36.71 -4.57
C ASP A 474 1.58 -35.67 -4.01
N LEU A 475 1.95 -34.39 -3.88
CA LEU A 475 1.06 -33.31 -3.44
C LEU A 475 0.27 -32.69 -4.60
N CYS A 476 0.96 -32.09 -5.59
CA CYS A 476 0.31 -31.35 -6.68
C CYS A 476 0.05 -32.18 -7.95
N GLY A 477 0.76 -33.30 -8.16
CA GLY A 477 0.61 -34.13 -9.37
C GLY A 477 1.11 -33.50 -10.67
N GLU A 478 1.68 -32.29 -10.65
CA GLU A 478 2.06 -31.55 -11.87
C GLU A 478 3.54 -31.67 -12.23
N ARG A 479 4.43 -31.44 -11.24
CA ARG A 479 5.88 -31.32 -11.43
C ARG A 479 6.58 -32.61 -10.99
N GLN A 480 7.77 -32.88 -11.53
CA GLN A 480 8.63 -33.97 -11.04
C GLN A 480 9.05 -33.73 -9.57
N TRP A 481 9.31 -34.77 -8.80
CA TRP A 481 9.86 -34.59 -7.45
C TRP A 481 11.34 -34.22 -7.47
N LEU A 482 11.84 -33.62 -6.39
CA LEU A 482 13.27 -33.34 -6.23
C LEU A 482 14.05 -34.64 -6.02
N SER A 483 15.27 -34.70 -6.55
CA SER A 483 16.23 -35.76 -6.26
C SER A 483 17.65 -35.21 -6.17
N LEU A 484 18.55 -35.97 -5.57
CA LEU A 484 19.99 -35.70 -5.61
C LEU A 484 20.59 -36.13 -6.97
N PRO A 485 21.81 -35.66 -7.33
CA PRO A 485 22.49 -36.05 -8.57
C PRO A 485 22.58 -37.57 -8.74
N GLU A 486 22.99 -38.28 -7.69
CA GLU A 486 23.12 -39.74 -7.69
C GLU A 486 21.76 -40.48 -7.73
N GLU A 487 20.67 -39.77 -7.46
CA GLU A 487 19.30 -40.31 -7.39
C GLU A 487 18.46 -40.00 -8.63
N GLU A 488 19.01 -39.40 -9.68
CA GLU A 488 18.24 -39.00 -10.86
C GLU A 488 17.46 -40.16 -11.50
N HIS A 489 18.09 -41.34 -11.57
CA HIS A 489 17.49 -42.59 -12.06
C HIS A 489 16.26 -43.04 -11.25
N THR A 490 16.10 -42.56 -10.01
CA THR A 490 14.95 -42.89 -9.15
C THR A 490 13.67 -42.22 -9.59
N ARG A 491 13.75 -41.10 -10.34
CA ARG A 491 12.57 -40.33 -10.80
C ARG A 491 11.61 -41.17 -11.66
N GLY A 492 12.11 -42.21 -12.33
CA GLY A 492 11.31 -43.15 -13.12
C GLY A 492 10.67 -44.31 -12.33
N VAL A 493 10.78 -44.35 -11.00
CA VAL A 493 10.34 -45.49 -10.18
C VAL A 493 8.88 -45.32 -9.71
N PRO A 494 7.97 -46.28 -9.97
CA PRO A 494 6.58 -46.18 -9.56
C PRO A 494 6.41 -46.27 -8.02
N PRO A 495 5.34 -45.66 -7.45
CA PRO A 495 5.09 -45.63 -6.00
C PRO A 495 5.31 -46.96 -5.28
N GLY A 496 4.76 -48.05 -5.82
CA GLY A 496 4.84 -49.38 -5.20
C GLY A 496 6.23 -50.02 -5.20
N ARG A 497 7.22 -49.45 -5.91
CA ARG A 497 8.60 -49.96 -5.96
C ARG A 497 9.62 -49.00 -5.35
N ARG A 498 9.24 -47.79 -4.93
CA ARG A 498 10.20 -46.77 -4.43
C ARG A 498 11.02 -47.29 -3.24
N ARG A 499 10.36 -47.88 -2.23
CA ARG A 499 11.03 -48.42 -1.03
C ARG A 499 11.98 -49.59 -1.29
N SER A 500 11.65 -50.44 -2.27
CA SER A 500 12.44 -51.64 -2.59
C SER A 500 13.54 -51.38 -3.62
N ALA A 501 13.39 -50.35 -4.44
CA ALA A 501 14.26 -50.11 -5.58
C ALA A 501 15.41 -49.15 -5.28
N ASN A 502 15.22 -48.13 -4.42
CA ASN A 502 16.25 -47.12 -4.10
C ASN A 502 15.98 -46.37 -2.78
N LYS A 503 17.03 -45.89 -2.09
CA LYS A 503 16.90 -44.91 -1.00
C LYS A 503 16.89 -43.50 -1.60
N THR A 504 15.71 -42.92 -1.80
CA THR A 504 15.56 -41.52 -2.22
C THR A 504 15.76 -40.59 -1.01
N ILE A 505 16.10 -39.32 -1.27
CA ILE A 505 16.16 -38.28 -0.23
C ILE A 505 14.86 -38.22 0.58
N TRP A 506 13.70 -38.37 -0.07
CA TRP A 506 12.38 -38.37 0.56
C TRP A 506 12.16 -39.53 1.54
N LEU A 507 12.71 -40.72 1.25
CA LEU A 507 12.63 -41.85 2.18
C LEU A 507 13.48 -41.65 3.44
N ARG A 508 14.53 -40.80 3.37
CA ARG A 508 15.33 -40.41 4.54
C ARG A 508 14.60 -39.41 5.44
N LEU A 509 13.59 -38.72 4.91
CA LEU A 509 12.80 -37.69 5.58
C LEU A 509 11.50 -38.21 6.22
N GLU A 510 11.24 -39.52 6.21
CA GLU A 510 9.95 -40.08 6.69
C GLU A 510 9.64 -39.82 8.17
N ASP A 511 10.68 -39.60 8.98
CA ASP A 511 10.54 -39.29 10.40
C ASP A 511 10.61 -37.78 10.69
N LYS A 512 10.56 -36.94 9.65
CA LYS A 512 10.61 -35.47 9.72
C LYS A 512 9.25 -34.87 9.32
N PRO A 513 8.36 -34.54 10.28
CA PRO A 513 7.00 -34.09 9.99
C PRO A 513 6.89 -32.83 9.13
N ILE A 514 7.93 -31.98 9.16
CA ILE A 514 8.01 -30.73 8.37
C ILE A 514 7.80 -31.01 6.88
N TRP A 515 8.32 -32.12 6.36
CA TRP A 515 8.35 -32.40 4.92
C TRP A 515 7.12 -33.13 4.40
N GLY A 516 6.23 -33.63 5.28
CA GLY A 516 4.99 -34.29 4.87
C GLY A 516 4.83 -35.70 5.45
N ARG A 517 4.01 -36.52 4.79
CA ARG A 517 3.66 -37.87 5.28
C ARG A 517 4.71 -38.89 4.83
N LYS A 518 4.78 -40.02 5.56
CA LYS A 518 5.68 -41.14 5.24
C LYS A 518 5.46 -41.60 3.79
N GLY A 519 6.55 -41.64 3.01
CA GLY A 519 6.57 -42.07 1.61
C GLY A 519 6.20 -41.01 0.58
N GLU A 520 5.80 -39.78 0.97
CA GLU A 520 5.53 -38.69 0.03
C GLU A 520 6.82 -38.19 -0.63
N HIS A 521 6.76 -37.95 -1.95
CA HIS A 521 7.83 -37.36 -2.75
C HIS A 521 7.33 -36.03 -3.32
N LEU A 522 8.04 -34.94 -3.04
CA LEU A 522 7.58 -33.58 -3.36
C LEU A 522 8.42 -32.92 -4.45
N CYS A 523 7.79 -32.06 -5.26
CA CYS A 523 8.50 -31.10 -6.10
C CYS A 523 8.94 -29.89 -5.28
N GLY A 524 9.81 -29.05 -5.87
CA GLY A 524 10.34 -27.85 -5.21
C GLY A 524 9.26 -26.91 -4.68
N ARG A 525 8.21 -26.64 -5.47
CA ARG A 525 7.10 -25.77 -5.06
C ARG A 525 6.32 -26.32 -3.86
N CYS A 526 6.10 -27.63 -3.81
CA CYS A 526 5.37 -28.26 -2.71
C CYS A 526 6.24 -28.43 -1.46
N ALA A 527 7.53 -28.71 -1.64
CA ALA A 527 8.51 -28.70 -0.56
C ALA A 527 8.59 -27.32 0.09
N LEU A 528 8.59 -26.25 -0.71
CA LEU A 528 8.59 -24.85 -0.24
C LEU A 528 7.36 -24.56 0.64
N LYS A 529 6.16 -24.99 0.20
CA LYS A 529 4.92 -24.83 1.00
C LYS A 529 4.98 -25.61 2.33
N ARG A 530 5.55 -26.83 2.32
CA ARG A 530 5.71 -27.66 3.52
C ARG A 530 6.70 -27.07 4.51
N PHE A 531 7.78 -26.48 4.00
CA PHE A 531 8.83 -25.84 4.79
C PHE A 531 8.41 -24.48 5.36
N TRP A 532 7.58 -23.72 4.64
CA TRP A 532 7.19 -22.35 5.00
C TRP A 532 6.77 -22.11 6.46
N PRO A 533 5.93 -22.94 7.11
CA PRO A 533 5.58 -22.74 8.51
C PRO A 533 6.78 -22.73 9.46
N ALA A 534 7.74 -23.64 9.26
CA ALA A 534 8.95 -23.71 10.08
C ALA A 534 9.84 -22.50 9.81
N TYR A 535 10.10 -22.19 8.53
CA TYR A 535 10.90 -21.03 8.14
C TYR A 535 10.35 -19.72 8.71
N PHE A 536 9.03 -19.49 8.60
CA PHE A 536 8.44 -18.25 9.08
C PHE A 536 8.47 -18.16 10.61
N ALA A 537 8.22 -19.25 11.33
CA ALA A 537 8.36 -19.28 12.79
C ALA A 537 9.80 -18.94 13.22
N GLU A 538 10.81 -19.47 12.53
CA GLU A 538 12.22 -19.14 12.74
C GLU A 538 12.50 -17.64 12.46
N GLN A 539 11.92 -17.05 11.41
CA GLN A 539 12.03 -15.60 11.15
C GLN A 539 11.43 -14.77 12.29
N VAL A 540 10.26 -15.16 12.82
CA VAL A 540 9.62 -14.45 13.94
C VAL A 540 10.52 -14.49 15.18
N THR A 541 11.10 -15.63 15.51
CA THR A 541 12.07 -15.75 16.62
C THR A 541 13.28 -14.85 16.41
N ARG A 542 13.84 -14.81 15.19
CA ARG A 542 14.97 -13.92 14.86
C ARG A 542 14.59 -12.45 15.02
N TRP A 543 13.41 -12.04 14.56
CA TRP A 543 12.92 -10.67 14.72
C TRP A 543 12.72 -10.26 16.18
N GLN A 544 12.37 -11.22 17.05
CA GLN A 544 12.25 -11.03 18.50
C GLN A 544 13.60 -10.99 19.23
N GLY A 545 14.72 -11.19 18.52
CA GLY A 545 16.07 -11.24 19.11
C GLY A 545 16.40 -12.59 19.75
N GLY A 546 15.68 -13.66 19.43
CA GLY A 546 16.06 -15.02 19.80
C GLY A 546 17.28 -15.50 18.99
N GLU A 547 18.26 -16.11 19.66
CA GLU A 547 19.33 -16.88 19.02
C GLU A 547 18.79 -18.26 18.59
N GLU A 548 19.31 -18.80 17.49
CA GLU A 548 18.91 -20.10 16.90
C GLU A 548 19.25 -21.34 17.74
#